data_AF-A0A1S9CQN6-F1
#
_entry.id   AF-A0A1S9CQN6-F1
#
_cell.length_a   1.000
_cell.length_b   1.000
_cell.length_c   1.000
_cell.angle_alpha   90.00
_cell.angle_beta   90.00
_cell.angle_gamma   90.00
#
_symmetry.space_group_name_H-M   'P 1'
#
loop_
_entity.id
_entity.type
_entity.pdbx_description
1 polymer ?
#
loop_
_entity_poly.entity_id
_entity_poly.type
_entity_poly.pdbx_seq_one_letter_code
_entity_poly.pdbx_strand_id
1 'polypeptide(L)'
;MSTSKYIVNIDELIDALKQLTNFEELQNLLSLLQDSIGRGDFFSHNMSNNIPALAGSYEQVFHSREPVSLRAITFACTGYNKQDCVSMIVDGKTHIDRIHTKELGQYKDFFNAITGNEVKVIYHNVSGHSKMFWCDIDYFIPQEK
;
A
#
# COMPACT_ATOMS: atom_id res chain seq x y z
N MET A 1 1.42 -4.02 21.19
CA MET A 1 1.64 -5.19 20.32
C MET A 1 0.36 -6.03 20.34
N SER A 2 -0.40 -5.99 19.25
CA SER A 2 -1.40 -6.99 18.91
C SER A 2 -1.58 -6.92 17.40
N THR A 3 -1.04 -7.93 16.71
CA THR A 3 -1.19 -8.14 15.28
C THR A 3 -2.46 -8.95 15.06
N SER A 4 -3.43 -8.38 14.37
CA SER A 4 -4.45 -9.18 13.70
C SER A 4 -4.36 -8.86 12.21
N LYS A 5 -3.45 -9.57 11.53
CA LYS A 5 -3.64 -9.87 10.10
C LYS A 5 -4.90 -10.72 10.05
N TYR A 6 -6.04 -10.14 9.70
CA TYR A 6 -7.21 -10.93 9.35
C TYR A 6 -6.95 -11.51 7.95
N ILE A 7 -6.21 -12.62 7.89
CA ILE A 7 -6.30 -13.51 6.75
C ILE A 7 -7.64 -14.20 6.91
N VAL A 8 -8.63 -13.78 6.14
CA VAL A 8 -9.91 -14.49 6.08
C VAL A 8 -9.65 -15.75 5.30
N ASN A 9 -9.50 -16.87 6.00
CA ASN A 9 -9.55 -18.18 5.37
C ASN A 9 -10.99 -18.38 4.89
N ILE A 10 -11.17 -18.44 3.56
CA ILE A 10 -12.49 -18.57 2.94
C ILE A 10 -13.17 -19.85 3.40
N ASP A 11 -12.43 -20.94 3.60
CA ASP A 11 -13.00 -22.22 4.04
C ASP A 11 -13.50 -22.13 5.50
N GLU A 12 -12.73 -21.49 6.39
CA GLU A 12 -13.17 -21.25 7.77
C GLU A 12 -14.38 -20.31 7.84
N LEU A 13 -14.42 -19.29 6.97
CA LEU A 13 -15.58 -18.41 6.85
C LEU A 13 -16.80 -19.19 6.37
N ILE A 14 -16.65 -20.05 5.36
CA ILE A 14 -17.72 -20.91 4.85
C ILE A 14 -18.21 -21.86 5.94
N ASP A 15 -17.32 -22.45 6.72
CA ASP A 15 -17.70 -23.37 7.79
C ASP A 15 -18.40 -22.65 8.95
N ALA A 16 -17.96 -21.44 9.30
CA ALA A 16 -18.68 -20.59 10.25
C ALA A 16 -20.09 -20.22 9.74
N LEU A 17 -20.22 -19.89 8.45
CA LEU A 17 -21.51 -19.58 7.82
C LEU A 17 -22.46 -20.79 7.84
N LYS A 18 -21.97 -22.01 7.67
CA LYS A 18 -22.78 -23.25 7.75
C LYS A 18 -23.31 -23.53 9.16
N GLN A 19 -22.64 -23.03 10.19
CA GLN A 19 -23.04 -23.23 11.59
C GLN A 19 -24.07 -22.22 12.08
N LEU A 20 -24.34 -21.15 11.32
CA LEU A 20 -25.36 -20.17 11.67
C LEU A 20 -26.75 -20.83 11.64
N THR A 21 -27.46 -20.73 12.77
CA THR A 21 -28.77 -21.38 12.93
C THR A 21 -29.94 -20.42 12.83
N ASN A 22 -29.67 -19.12 12.97
CA ASN A 22 -30.69 -18.09 12.98
C ASN A 22 -30.23 -16.79 12.28
N PHE A 23 -31.21 -15.96 11.95
CA PHE A 23 -31.01 -14.72 11.21
C PHE A 23 -30.22 -13.66 12.01
N GLU A 24 -30.28 -13.68 13.33
CA GLU A 24 -29.59 -12.71 14.20
C GLU A 24 -28.07 -12.96 14.20
N GLU A 25 -27.64 -14.21 14.26
CA GLU A 25 -26.22 -14.59 14.12
C GLU A 25 -25.65 -14.17 12.76
N LEU A 26 -26.44 -14.31 11.68
CA LEU A 26 -26.05 -13.85 10.35
C LEU A 26 -25.85 -12.33 10.30
N GLN A 27 -26.79 -11.56 10.89
CA GLN A 27 -26.68 -10.10 10.95
C GLN A 27 -25.44 -9.65 11.74
N ASN A 28 -25.15 -10.30 12.86
CA ASN A 28 -23.97 -10.02 13.69
C ASN A 28 -22.65 -10.35 12.96
N LEU A 29 -22.60 -11.48 12.24
CA LEU A 29 -21.42 -11.82 11.43
C LEU A 29 -21.23 -10.81 10.30
N LEU A 30 -22.31 -10.41 9.61
CA LEU A 30 -22.26 -9.42 8.54
C LEU A 30 -21.78 -8.05 9.06
N SER A 31 -22.22 -7.62 10.25
CA SER A 31 -21.74 -6.36 10.84
C SER A 31 -20.25 -6.44 11.18
N LEU A 32 -19.78 -7.55 11.77
CA LEU A 32 -18.36 -7.75 12.08
C LEU A 32 -17.48 -7.80 10.82
N LEU A 33 -17.97 -8.41 9.75
CA LEU A 33 -17.26 -8.43 8.45
C LEU A 33 -17.21 -7.03 7.83
N GLN A 34 -18.32 -6.27 7.89
CA GLN A 34 -18.34 -4.89 7.40
C GLN A 34 -17.39 -3.99 8.19
N ASP A 35 -17.31 -4.16 9.50
CA ASP A 35 -16.41 -3.38 10.35
C ASP A 35 -14.94 -3.78 10.16
N SER A 36 -14.64 -5.04 9.85
CA SER A 36 -13.27 -5.54 9.66
C SER A 36 -12.72 -5.31 8.24
N ILE A 37 -13.55 -5.39 7.21
CA ILE A 37 -13.18 -5.18 5.81
C ILE A 37 -13.21 -3.68 5.45
N GLY A 38 -13.98 -2.88 6.19
CA GLY A 38 -14.21 -1.47 5.88
C GLY A 38 -15.24 -1.29 4.75
N ARG A 39 -15.97 -0.17 4.79
CA ARG A 39 -16.92 0.22 3.72
C ARG A 39 -16.19 1.12 2.73
N GLY A 40 -15.75 0.57 1.60
CA GLY A 40 -14.98 1.31 0.62
C GLY A 40 -14.53 0.45 -0.55
N ASP A 41 -14.09 1.12 -1.61
CA ASP A 41 -13.49 0.46 -2.77
C ASP A 41 -11.97 0.41 -2.60
N PHE A 42 -11.39 -0.78 -2.81
CA PHE A 42 -9.97 -1.03 -2.72
C PHE A 42 -9.32 -0.99 -4.10
N PHE A 43 -8.22 -0.28 -4.21
CA PHE A 43 -7.50 -0.09 -5.46
C PHE A 43 -6.00 -0.29 -5.26
N SER A 44 -5.33 -0.65 -6.35
CA SER A 44 -3.88 -0.63 -6.45
C SER A 44 -3.47 0.16 -7.69
N HIS A 45 -2.53 1.09 -7.53
CA HIS A 45 -2.00 1.90 -8.62
C HIS A 45 -0.50 1.64 -8.79
N ASN A 46 -0.13 1.19 -9.98
CA ASN A 46 1.23 0.78 -10.31
C ASN A 46 1.94 1.88 -11.10
N MET A 47 3.16 2.24 -10.72
CA MET A 47 4.01 3.18 -11.42
C MET A 47 5.38 2.55 -11.66
N SER A 48 5.94 2.75 -12.85
CA SER A 48 7.29 2.29 -13.18
C SER A 48 8.10 3.37 -13.89
N ASN A 49 9.40 3.38 -13.63
CA ASN A 49 10.34 4.32 -14.23
C ASN A 49 11.66 3.63 -14.62
N ASN A 50 12.17 4.01 -15.79
CA ASN A 50 13.50 3.63 -16.24
C ASN A 50 14.51 4.63 -15.69
N ILE A 51 15.31 4.18 -14.73
CA ILE A 51 16.35 4.98 -14.11
C ILE A 51 17.59 4.92 -15.01
N PRO A 52 18.06 6.05 -15.56
CA PRO A 52 19.27 6.06 -16.39
C PRO A 52 20.52 5.86 -15.52
N ALA A 53 21.65 5.57 -16.18
CA ALA A 53 22.96 5.47 -15.54
C ALA A 53 23.53 6.86 -15.19
N LEU A 54 22.74 7.65 -14.44
CA LEU A 54 23.06 9.00 -14.01
C LEU A 54 22.59 9.18 -12.56
N ALA A 55 23.50 9.66 -11.72
CA ALA A 55 23.17 9.96 -10.33
C ALA A 55 22.12 11.08 -10.25
N GLY A 56 21.06 10.85 -9.49
CA GLY A 56 19.93 11.77 -9.45
C GLY A 56 18.74 11.25 -8.66
N SER A 57 17.71 12.08 -8.53
CA SER A 57 16.43 11.69 -7.96
C SER A 57 15.37 11.67 -9.04
N TYR A 58 14.59 10.59 -9.07
CA TYR A 58 13.60 10.33 -10.10
C TYR A 58 12.24 10.14 -9.43
N GLU A 59 11.30 11.01 -9.79
CA GLU A 59 9.99 11.10 -9.13
C GLU A 59 8.91 10.41 -9.96
N GLN A 60 7.97 9.78 -9.27
CA GLN A 60 6.71 9.27 -9.81
C GLN A 60 5.60 9.82 -8.93
N VAL A 61 4.52 10.31 -9.55
CA VAL A 61 3.45 11.00 -8.84
C VAL A 61 2.11 10.36 -9.18
N PHE A 62 1.40 9.95 -8.15
CA PHE A 62 0.01 9.53 -8.21
C PHE A 62 -0.87 10.67 -7.71
N HIS A 63 -1.92 10.98 -8.47
CA HIS A 63 -2.93 11.98 -8.11
C HIS A 63 -4.31 11.33 -8.08
N SER A 64 -5.06 11.59 -7.01
CA SER A 64 -6.48 11.30 -6.90
C SER A 64 -7.29 12.59 -6.91
N ARG A 65 -8.54 12.51 -7.37
CA ARG A 65 -9.50 13.64 -7.31
C ARG A 65 -10.01 13.88 -5.89
N GLU A 66 -10.04 12.83 -5.08
CA GLU A 66 -10.54 12.84 -3.71
C GLU A 66 -9.55 12.19 -2.75
N PRO A 67 -9.57 12.53 -1.45
CA PRO A 67 -8.58 12.03 -0.50
C PRO A 67 -8.68 10.51 -0.39
N VAL A 68 -7.59 9.83 -0.74
CA VAL A 68 -7.49 8.39 -0.59
C VAL A 68 -6.79 8.06 0.71
N SER A 69 -7.15 6.93 1.32
CA SER A 69 -6.42 6.40 2.46
C SER A 69 -5.45 5.33 1.99
N LEU A 70 -4.16 5.62 2.07
CA LEU A 70 -3.10 4.68 1.72
C LEU A 70 -3.02 3.57 2.76
N ARG A 71 -3.01 2.34 2.25
CA ARG A 71 -2.94 1.10 3.03
C ARG A 71 -1.51 0.58 3.08
N ALA A 72 -0.87 0.55 1.92
CA ALA A 72 0.47 0.02 1.78
C ALA A 72 1.13 0.57 0.52
N ILE A 73 2.44 0.36 0.45
CA ILE A 73 3.23 0.58 -0.74
C ILE A 73 4.24 -0.54 -0.91
N THR A 74 4.39 -1.01 -2.14
CA THR A 74 5.42 -1.98 -2.51
C THR A 74 6.43 -1.30 -3.41
N PHE A 75 7.72 -1.54 -3.17
CA PHE A 75 8.81 -1.04 -4.00
C PHE A 75 9.63 -2.19 -4.57
N ALA A 76 10.11 -2.05 -5.80
CA ALA A 76 11.02 -3.03 -6.38
C ALA A 76 11.90 -2.42 -7.48
N CYS A 77 13.03 -3.08 -7.75
CA CYS A 77 13.93 -2.67 -8.82
C CYS A 77 14.71 -3.86 -9.41
N THR A 78 15.15 -3.76 -10.66
CA THR A 78 15.93 -4.82 -11.35
C THR A 78 17.38 -4.95 -10.87
N GLY A 79 17.80 -4.23 -9.82
CA GLY A 79 19.16 -4.31 -9.30
C GLY A 79 19.34 -3.51 -8.01
N TYR A 80 19.66 -4.21 -6.92
CA TYR A 80 19.92 -3.58 -5.64
C TYR A 80 21.27 -2.85 -5.62
N ASN A 81 21.29 -1.67 -5.02
CA ASN A 81 22.52 -1.04 -4.55
C ASN A 81 22.26 -0.40 -3.19
N LYS A 82 23.17 -0.66 -2.23
CA LYS A 82 23.07 -0.16 -0.84
C LYS A 82 23.13 1.36 -0.73
N GLN A 83 23.61 2.07 -1.75
CA GLN A 83 23.69 3.53 -1.75
C GLN A 83 22.37 4.17 -2.15
N ASP A 84 21.55 3.45 -2.92
CA ASP A 84 20.28 3.96 -3.40
C ASP A 84 19.21 3.87 -2.31
N CYS A 85 18.24 4.76 -2.37
CA CYS A 85 17.16 4.79 -1.39
C CYS A 85 15.87 5.35 -1.99
N VAL A 86 14.76 5.16 -1.28
CA VAL A 86 13.43 5.61 -1.66
C VAL A 86 12.85 6.51 -0.59
N SER A 87 12.18 7.57 -1.03
CA SER A 87 11.36 8.43 -0.19
C SER A 87 9.93 8.48 -0.70
N MET A 88 8.98 8.71 0.21
CA MET A 88 7.57 8.88 -0.10
C MET A 88 7.04 10.11 0.61
N ILE A 89 6.40 10.99 -0.16
CA ILE A 89 5.79 12.23 0.29
C ILE A 89 4.30 12.17 -0.06
N VAL A 90 3.45 12.50 0.89
CA VAL A 90 1.99 12.58 0.69
C VAL A 90 1.54 13.99 1.06
N ASP A 91 0.90 14.69 0.12
CA ASP A 91 0.47 16.09 0.27
C ASP A 91 1.55 16.99 0.90
N GLY A 92 2.80 16.85 0.43
CA GLY A 92 3.96 17.61 0.91
C GLY A 92 4.59 17.13 2.23
N LYS A 93 4.01 16.14 2.91
CA LYS A 93 4.54 15.55 4.14
C LYS A 93 5.34 14.28 3.87
N THR A 94 6.58 14.21 4.37
CA THR A 94 7.40 13.00 4.26
C THR A 94 6.88 11.89 5.18
N HIS A 95 6.59 10.73 4.62
CA HIS A 95 6.14 9.53 5.34
C HIS A 95 7.16 8.39 5.29
N ILE A 96 7.97 8.34 4.24
CA ILE A 96 9.13 7.46 4.12
C ILE A 96 10.30 8.34 3.76
N ASP A 97 11.36 8.31 4.57
CA ASP A 97 12.56 9.12 4.35
C ASP A 97 13.74 8.19 4.06
N ARG A 98 14.20 8.21 2.81
CA ARG A 98 15.45 7.59 2.35
C ARG A 98 15.68 6.16 2.85
N ILE A 99 14.67 5.30 2.75
CA ILE A 99 14.84 3.89 3.09
C ILE A 99 15.59 3.15 1.97
N HIS A 100 16.50 2.26 2.34
CA HIS A 100 17.15 1.39 1.35
C HIS A 100 16.19 0.29 0.90
N THR A 101 16.06 0.12 -0.42
CA THR A 101 15.25 -0.96 -1.01
C THR A 101 16.06 -2.24 -1.03
N LYS A 102 15.94 -3.10 -0.02
CA LYS A 102 16.87 -4.23 0.16
C LYS A 102 16.61 -5.41 -0.78
N GLU A 103 15.38 -5.57 -1.30
CA GLU A 103 14.95 -6.72 -2.09
C GLU A 103 13.91 -6.37 -3.17
N LEU A 104 13.62 -7.32 -4.06
CA LEU A 104 12.45 -7.28 -4.94
C LEU A 104 11.17 -7.37 -4.10
N GLY A 105 10.25 -6.42 -4.28
CA GLY A 105 8.91 -6.47 -3.66
C GLY A 105 8.91 -6.05 -2.19
N GLN A 106 9.72 -5.07 -1.80
CA GLN A 106 9.72 -4.56 -0.44
C GLN A 106 8.38 -3.89 -0.13
N TYR A 107 7.56 -4.60 0.63
CA TYR A 107 6.25 -4.18 1.10
C TYR A 107 6.34 -3.36 2.39
N LYS A 108 5.59 -2.26 2.47
CA LYS A 108 5.44 -1.45 3.66
C LYS A 108 3.97 -1.14 3.91
N ASP A 109 3.45 -1.63 5.02
CA ASP A 109 2.12 -1.34 5.51
C ASP A 109 2.10 -0.05 6.34
N PHE A 110 0.98 0.67 6.25
CA PHE A 110 0.72 1.84 7.07
C PHE A 110 -0.32 1.49 8.13
N PHE A 111 0.16 1.30 9.37
CA PHE A 111 -0.73 0.99 10.51
C PHE A 111 -1.68 2.13 10.85
N ASN A 112 -1.26 3.38 10.63
CA ASN A 112 -2.11 4.56 10.71
C ASN A 112 -2.48 4.99 9.30
N ALA A 113 -3.76 5.31 9.08
CA ALA A 113 -4.23 5.82 7.80
C ALA A 113 -3.43 7.06 7.38
N ILE A 114 -2.72 6.97 6.26
CA ILE A 114 -2.13 8.13 5.60
C ILE A 114 -3.14 8.57 4.55
N THR A 115 -3.75 9.73 4.75
CA THR A 115 -4.75 10.26 3.83
C THR A 115 -4.14 11.39 3.02
N GLY A 116 -4.40 11.41 1.71
CA GLY A 116 -4.01 12.53 0.85
C GLY A 116 -4.48 12.37 -0.59
N ASN A 117 -4.23 13.40 -1.39
CA ASN A 117 -4.61 13.45 -2.80
C ASN A 117 -3.41 13.24 -3.74
N GLU A 118 -2.22 13.58 -3.29
CA GLU A 118 -0.97 13.45 -4.04
C GLU A 118 -0.01 12.53 -3.30
N VAL A 119 0.47 11.49 -3.97
CA VAL A 119 1.54 10.62 -3.48
C VAL A 119 2.71 10.68 -4.42
N LYS A 120 3.83 11.21 -3.93
CA LYS A 120 5.10 11.26 -4.64
C LYS A 120 6.04 10.19 -4.10
N VAL A 121 6.51 9.33 -5.00
CA VAL A 121 7.55 8.33 -4.73
C VAL A 121 8.82 8.77 -5.42
N ILE A 122 9.91 8.90 -4.66
CA ILE A 122 11.19 9.40 -5.15
C ILE A 122 12.22 8.29 -5.03
N TYR A 123 12.76 7.85 -6.17
CA TYR A 123 13.93 6.97 -6.20
C TYR A 123 15.21 7.82 -6.27
N HIS A 124 16.06 7.68 -5.26
CA HIS A 124 17.36 8.33 -5.21
C HIS A 124 18.42 7.37 -5.74
N ASN A 125 18.81 7.54 -7.00
CA ASN A 125 19.91 6.79 -7.63
C ASN A 125 21.23 7.44 -7.26
N VAL A 126 21.74 7.17 -6.05
CA VAL A 126 23.02 7.70 -5.58
C VAL A 126 24.17 6.97 -6.28
N SER A 127 23.99 5.70 -6.61
CA SER A 127 24.99 4.87 -7.26
C SER A 127 25.23 5.21 -8.73
N GLY A 128 24.27 5.87 -9.39
CA GLY A 128 24.35 6.20 -10.81
C GLY A 128 24.22 4.98 -11.73
N HIS A 129 23.71 3.84 -11.23
CA HIS A 129 23.47 2.66 -12.05
C HIS A 129 22.12 2.75 -12.75
N SER A 130 22.04 2.25 -13.98
CA SER A 130 20.76 2.09 -14.66
C SER A 130 19.99 0.89 -14.09
N LYS A 131 18.67 1.04 -14.01
CA LYS A 131 17.74 -0.02 -13.58
C LYS A 131 16.30 0.36 -13.89
N MET A 132 15.40 -0.61 -13.82
CA MET A 132 13.98 -0.34 -13.71
C MET A 132 13.62 -0.25 -12.22
N PHE A 133 12.85 0.77 -11.86
CA PHE A 133 12.25 0.93 -10.54
C PHE A 133 10.73 0.99 -10.69
N TRP A 134 10.00 0.28 -9.84
CA TRP A 134 8.54 0.35 -9.82
C TRP A 134 8.03 0.36 -8.40
N CYS A 135 6.81 0.89 -8.26
CA CYS A 135 6.09 0.90 -7.01
C CYS A 135 4.59 0.75 -7.22
N ASP A 136 3.98 0.04 -6.29
CA ASP A 136 2.55 -0.24 -6.30
C ASP A 136 1.96 0.38 -5.02
N ILE A 137 0.99 1.29 -5.20
CA ILE A 137 0.32 2.00 -4.11
C ILE A 137 -1.04 1.35 -3.90
N ASP A 138 -1.23 0.76 -2.72
CA ASP A 138 -2.52 0.20 -2.31
C ASP A 138 -3.27 1.24 -1.49
N TYR A 139 -4.50 1.55 -1.89
CA TYR A 139 -5.33 2.56 -1.23
C TYR A 139 -6.80 2.16 -1.23
N PHE A 140 -7.56 2.78 -0.33
CA PHE A 140 -9.01 2.65 -0.32
C PHE A 140 -9.67 4.03 -0.37
N ILE A 141 -10.82 4.07 -1.04
CA ILE A 141 -11.71 5.22 -1.05
C ILE A 141 -12.86 4.90 -0.09
N PRO A 142 -12.97 5.60 1.06
CA PRO A 142 -14.09 5.39 1.96
C PRO A 142 -15.41 5.75 1.26
N GLN A 143 -16.42 4.89 1.32
CA GLN A 143 -17.75 5.29 0.90
C GLN A 143 -18.33 6.26 1.94
N GLU A 144 -18.81 7.43 1.49
CA GLU A 144 -19.56 8.34 2.36
C GLU A 144 -20.80 7.62 2.90
N LYS A 145 -21.09 7.84 4.20
CA LYS A 145 -22.30 7.32 4.86
C LYS A 145 -23.53 8.10 4.44
#